data_AF-A0A2V7H478-F1
#
_entry.id   AF-A0A2V7H478-F1
#
_cell.length_a   1.000
_cell.length_b   1.000
_cell.length_c   1.000
_cell.angle_alpha   90.00
_cell.angle_beta   90.00
_cell.angle_gamma   90.00
#
_symmetry.space_group_name_H-M   'P 1'
#
loop_
_entity.id
_entity.type
_entity.pdbx_description
1 polymer ?
#
loop_
_entity_poly.entity_id
_entity_poly.type
_entity_poly.pdbx_seq_one_letter_code
_entity_poly.pdbx_strand_id
1 'polypeptide(L)'
;AWFNPDAASAIRWTSGVLDDNSRAYLAALPEVRREGDLTAVHGSPREPIWEYITDSSIAADNLGSFDTRLCLYGHTHLPVIYRADGPQMQVIAATPKAPITLDAQRSLINPGSVGQPRDGNPLASYLVLDSEAGLAEFRRVPYEIALTQQLMRDVHLPRWLIERLSLGR
;
A
#
# COMPACT_ATOMS: atom_id res chain seq x y z
N ALA A 1 23.57 -10.18 -6.84
CA ALA A 1 22.86 -8.88 -6.88
C ALA A 1 21.84 -8.84 -5.75
N TRP A 2 21.77 -7.74 -4.99
CA TRP A 2 20.96 -7.60 -3.76
C TRP A 2 19.45 -7.37 -4.01
N PHE A 3 19.01 -7.42 -5.27
CA PHE A 3 17.64 -7.10 -5.68
C PHE A 3 17.00 -8.30 -6.38
N ASN A 4 15.72 -8.57 -6.10
CA ASN A 4 15.00 -9.72 -6.63
C ASN A 4 15.07 -9.73 -8.18
N PRO A 5 15.51 -10.83 -8.82
CA PRO A 5 15.74 -10.86 -10.27
C PRO A 5 14.47 -10.69 -11.09
N ASP A 6 13.34 -11.23 -10.62
CA ASP A 6 12.04 -11.07 -11.29
C ASP A 6 11.58 -9.62 -11.24
N ALA A 7 11.67 -8.99 -10.06
CA ALA A 7 11.37 -7.58 -9.89
C ALA A 7 12.28 -6.70 -10.77
N ALA A 8 13.57 -7.03 -10.84
CA ALA A 8 14.52 -6.32 -11.70
C ALA A 8 14.13 -6.42 -13.18
N SER A 9 13.67 -7.59 -13.61
CA SER A 9 13.22 -7.82 -14.98
C SER A 9 11.97 -7.00 -15.30
N ALA A 10 10.98 -7.00 -14.41
CA ALA A 10 9.78 -6.18 -14.56
C ALA A 10 10.12 -4.68 -14.60
N ILE A 11 10.97 -4.19 -13.70
CA ILE A 11 11.39 -2.77 -13.68
C ILE A 11 12.11 -2.39 -14.97
N ARG A 12 13.00 -3.23 -15.51
CA ARG A 12 13.67 -2.95 -16.79
C ARG A 12 12.68 -2.85 -17.94
N TRP A 13 11.71 -3.77 -18.02
CA TRP A 13 10.65 -3.71 -19.03
C TRP A 13 9.78 -2.46 -18.85
N THR A 14 9.29 -2.19 -17.64
CA THR A 14 8.50 -1.00 -17.32
C THR A 14 9.24 0.27 -17.70
N SER A 15 10.52 0.36 -17.33
CA SER A 15 11.37 1.50 -17.68
C SER A 15 11.54 1.67 -19.20
N GLY A 16 11.36 0.63 -20.01
CA GLY A 16 11.43 0.71 -21.47
C GLY A 16 10.15 1.22 -22.14
N VAL A 17 9.00 1.09 -21.46
CA VAL A 17 7.68 1.46 -22.03
C VAL A 17 7.13 2.79 -21.50
N LEU A 18 7.76 3.40 -20.50
CA LEU A 18 7.40 4.74 -20.03
C LEU A 18 7.81 5.80 -21.06
N ASP A 19 6.85 6.59 -21.49
CA ASP A 19 7.07 7.79 -22.31
C ASP A 19 7.62 8.97 -21.46
N ASP A 20 8.03 10.04 -22.13
CA ASP A 20 8.62 11.20 -21.47
C ASP A 20 7.65 11.89 -20.52
N ASN A 21 6.35 11.89 -20.87
CA ASN A 21 5.29 12.46 -20.02
C ASN A 21 5.17 11.68 -18.71
N SER A 22 5.14 10.34 -18.78
CA SER A 22 5.06 9.48 -17.60
C SER A 22 6.30 9.61 -16.73
N ARG A 23 7.49 9.72 -17.33
CA ARG A 23 8.74 9.94 -16.58
C ARG A 23 8.74 11.28 -15.87
N ALA A 24 8.36 12.36 -16.56
CA ALA A 24 8.28 13.69 -15.98
C ALA A 24 7.27 13.74 -14.83
N TYR A 25 6.12 13.09 -15.01
CA TYR A 25 5.11 12.95 -13.95
C TYR A 25 5.67 12.23 -12.72
N LEU A 26 6.25 11.03 -12.89
CA LEU A 26 6.80 10.24 -11.79
C LEU A 26 7.92 10.98 -11.05
N ALA A 27 8.80 11.68 -11.78
CA ALA A 27 9.90 12.45 -11.20
C ALA A 27 9.44 13.67 -10.40
N ALA A 28 8.23 14.18 -10.68
CA ALA A 28 7.66 15.33 -9.98
C ALA A 28 6.84 14.95 -8.73
N LEU A 29 6.55 13.66 -8.51
CA LEU A 29 5.78 13.23 -7.36
C LEU A 29 6.58 13.42 -6.05
N PRO A 30 5.98 14.01 -5.01
CA PRO A 30 6.64 14.12 -3.72
C PRO A 30 6.67 12.76 -3.00
N GLU A 31 7.73 12.49 -2.25
CA GLU A 31 7.84 11.28 -1.42
C GLU A 31 6.88 11.30 -0.22
N VAL A 32 6.55 12.51 0.26
CA VAL A 32 5.64 12.77 1.38
C VAL A 32 4.60 13.80 0.94
N ARG A 33 3.32 13.49 1.12
CA ARG A 33 2.21 14.44 0.94
C ARG A 33 1.53 14.72 2.27
N ARG A 34 1.21 15.98 2.54
CA ARG A 34 0.44 16.40 3.72
C ARG A 34 -0.80 17.15 3.27
N GLU A 35 -1.95 16.84 3.87
CA GLU A 35 -3.22 17.48 3.55
C GLU A 35 -4.09 17.51 4.81
N GLY A 36 -4.27 18.70 5.38
CA GLY A 36 -4.96 18.87 6.67
C GLY A 36 -4.32 18.01 7.76
N ASP A 37 -5.12 17.12 8.35
CA ASP A 37 -4.73 16.23 9.43
C ASP A 37 -4.27 14.83 8.93
N LEU A 38 -3.71 14.79 7.73
CA LEU A 38 -3.26 13.57 7.04
C LEU A 38 -1.84 13.73 6.50
N THR A 39 -1.01 12.72 6.75
CA THR A 39 0.28 12.47 6.09
C THR A 39 0.16 11.24 5.20
N ALA A 40 0.73 11.25 4.00
CA ALA A 40 0.77 10.12 3.09
C ALA A 40 2.19 9.87 2.59
N VAL A 41 2.62 8.61 2.64
CA VAL A 41 3.95 8.12 2.23
C VAL A 41 3.81 6.76 1.55
N HIS A 42 4.83 6.30 0.83
CA HIS A 42 4.80 4.95 0.24
C HIS A 42 5.16 3.88 1.28
N GLY A 43 6.34 3.98 1.89
CA GLY A 43 6.89 3.06 2.90
C GLY A 43 6.44 3.40 4.31
N SER A 44 7.15 4.31 4.98
CA SER A 44 6.84 4.77 6.33
C SER A 44 7.10 6.28 6.51
N PRO A 45 6.54 6.96 7.53
CA PRO A 45 6.83 8.37 7.75
C PRO A 45 8.30 8.65 8.15
N ARG A 46 9.03 7.64 8.67
CA ARG A 46 10.47 7.73 8.96
C ARG A 46 11.34 7.55 7.72
N GLU A 47 10.96 6.62 6.84
CA GLU A 47 11.66 6.28 5.59
C GLU A 47 10.62 6.16 4.45
N PRO A 48 10.25 7.29 3.80
CA PRO A 48 9.08 7.41 2.92
C PRO A 48 8.99 6.44 1.75
N ILE A 49 10.11 5.87 1.31
CA ILE A 49 10.18 5.03 0.10
C ILE A 49 10.43 3.55 0.40
N TRP A 50 11.20 3.23 1.44
CA TRP A 50 11.85 1.90 1.54
C TRP A 50 11.41 1.04 2.73
N GLU A 51 10.95 1.64 3.82
CA GLU A 51 10.64 0.87 5.03
C GLU A 51 9.28 0.16 4.90
N TYR A 52 9.25 -1.11 5.32
CA TYR A 52 8.02 -1.86 5.48
C TYR A 52 7.57 -1.78 6.94
N ILE A 53 6.36 -1.28 7.19
CA ILE A 53 5.72 -1.39 8.50
C ILE A 53 4.97 -2.73 8.55
N THR A 54 5.61 -3.76 9.11
CA THR A 54 5.07 -5.14 9.10
C THR A 54 4.40 -5.57 10.40
N ASP A 55 4.63 -4.85 11.50
CA ASP A 55 4.13 -5.20 12.82
C ASP A 55 3.92 -3.95 13.70
N SER A 56 3.28 -4.16 14.85
CA SER A 56 2.95 -3.11 15.82
C SER A 56 4.17 -2.41 16.41
N SER A 57 5.33 -3.08 16.50
CA SER A 57 6.55 -2.48 17.04
C SER A 57 7.11 -1.45 16.06
N ILE A 58 7.23 -1.82 14.78
CA ILE A 58 7.69 -0.88 13.73
C ILE A 58 6.70 0.28 13.57
N ALA A 59 5.40 0.00 13.69
CA ALA A 59 4.38 1.04 13.65
C ALA A 59 4.50 2.04 14.81
N ALA A 60 4.79 1.55 16.03
CA ALA A 60 5.02 2.39 17.20
C ALA A 60 6.24 3.31 17.02
N ASP A 61 7.36 2.77 16.51
CA ASP A 61 8.58 3.53 16.23
C ASP A 61 8.34 4.68 15.23
N ASN A 62 7.36 4.51 14.34
CA ASN A 62 7.00 5.49 13.33
C ASN A 62 6.07 6.61 13.84
N LEU A 63 5.41 6.45 15.00
CA LEU A 63 4.53 7.50 15.55
C LEU A 63 5.24 8.82 15.79
N GLY A 64 6.53 8.81 16.15
CA GLY A 64 7.31 10.04 16.33
C GLY A 64 7.68 10.77 15.04
N SER A 65 7.44 10.16 13.86
CA SER A 65 7.96 10.64 12.57
C SER A 65 6.93 11.42 11.74
N PHE A 66 5.74 11.66 12.29
CA PHE A 66 4.70 12.52 11.72
C PHE A 66 3.94 13.23 12.85
N ASP A 67 3.25 14.31 12.53
CA ASP A 67 2.51 15.17 13.49
C ASP A 67 1.00 15.19 13.25
N THR A 68 0.53 14.66 12.12
CA THR A 68 -0.88 14.50 11.80
C THR A 68 -1.54 13.35 12.57
N ARG A 69 -2.87 13.37 12.68
CA ARG A 69 -3.64 12.28 13.28
C ARG A 69 -3.57 11.02 12.44
N LEU A 70 -3.71 11.13 11.12
CA LEU A 70 -3.69 9.98 10.22
C LEU A 70 -2.41 9.96 9.39
N CYS A 71 -1.80 8.78 9.26
CA CYS A 71 -0.74 8.50 8.32
C CYS A 71 -1.16 7.37 7.37
N LEU A 72 -1.38 7.70 6.09
CA LEU A 72 -1.60 6.71 5.05
C LEU A 72 -0.25 6.19 4.55
N TYR A 73 -0.11 4.88 4.46
CA TYR A 73 1.09 4.24 3.92
C TYR A 73 0.74 3.02 3.06
N GLY A 74 1.71 2.47 2.35
CA GLY A 74 1.52 1.35 1.44
C GLY A 74 2.65 0.33 1.56
N HIS A 75 3.31 0.04 0.44
CA HIS A 75 4.50 -0.79 0.31
C HIS A 75 4.35 -2.30 0.64
N THR A 76 3.75 -2.66 1.78
CA THR A 76 3.57 -4.05 2.21
C THR A 76 2.56 -4.81 1.36
N HIS A 77 1.60 -4.09 0.77
CA HIS A 77 0.42 -4.63 0.09
C HIS A 77 -0.54 -5.41 1.00
N LEU A 78 -0.44 -5.20 2.32
CA LEU A 78 -1.27 -5.83 3.34
C LEU A 78 -2.17 -4.76 3.99
N PRO A 79 -3.50 -4.88 3.90
CA PRO A 79 -4.39 -3.89 4.49
C PRO A 79 -4.51 -4.07 6.00
N VAL A 80 -4.21 -3.02 6.75
CA VAL A 80 -4.15 -3.02 8.22
C VAL A 80 -4.19 -1.59 8.76
N ILE A 81 -4.75 -1.42 9.96
CA ILE A 81 -4.62 -0.19 10.74
C ILE A 81 -3.84 -0.49 12.01
N TYR A 82 -2.81 0.32 12.27
CA TYR A 82 -2.15 0.39 13.55
C TYR A 82 -2.61 1.67 14.24
N ARG A 83 -3.34 1.54 15.34
CA ARG A 83 -3.85 2.67 16.13
C ARG A 83 -3.06 2.81 17.42
N ALA A 84 -2.67 4.03 17.77
CA ALA A 84 -2.04 4.33 19.05
C ALA A 84 -3.00 4.03 20.21
N ASP A 85 -2.54 3.25 21.19
CA ASP A 85 -3.23 2.97 22.45
C ASP A 85 -2.22 3.03 23.61
N GLY A 86 -1.98 4.24 24.12
CA GLY A 86 -0.95 4.50 25.11
C GLY A 86 0.45 4.12 24.61
N PRO A 87 1.22 3.25 25.32
CA PRO A 87 2.55 2.81 24.89
C PRO A 87 2.52 1.66 23.86
N GLN A 88 1.35 1.15 23.48
CA GLN A 88 1.19 0.03 22.55
C GLN A 88 0.40 0.45 21.31
N MET A 89 0.44 -0.40 20.28
CA MET A 89 -0.37 -0.24 19.08
C MET A 89 -1.45 -1.31 19.04
N GLN A 90 -2.72 -0.89 18.94
CA GLN A 90 -3.81 -1.77 18.58
C GLN A 90 -3.70 -2.11 17.08
N VAL A 91 -3.75 -3.40 16.75
CA VAL A 91 -3.77 -3.89 15.37
C VAL A 91 -5.21 -4.18 14.97
N ILE A 92 -5.72 -3.47 13.98
CA ILE A 92 -7.08 -3.67 13.44
C ILE A 92 -6.95 -4.27 12.04
N ALA A 93 -7.38 -5.51 11.92
CA ALA A 93 -7.38 -6.23 10.64
C ALA A 93 -8.43 -5.64 9.70
N ALA A 94 -8.09 -5.58 8.40
CA ALA A 94 -9.01 -5.14 7.37
C ALA A 94 -10.13 -6.17 7.14
N THR A 95 -11.31 -5.91 7.70
CA THR A 95 -12.51 -6.73 7.45
C THR A 95 -13.50 -5.96 6.58
N PRO A 96 -13.97 -6.52 5.44
CA PRO A 96 -14.87 -5.79 4.53
C PRO A 96 -16.29 -5.57 5.05
N LYS A 97 -16.61 -5.98 6.28
CA LYS A 97 -18.00 -6.14 6.75
C LYS A 97 -18.57 -4.90 7.47
N ALA A 98 -17.72 -3.99 7.92
CA ALA A 98 -18.18 -2.76 8.57
C ALA A 98 -17.11 -1.65 8.48
N PRO A 99 -17.52 -0.38 8.39
CA PRO A 99 -16.64 0.75 8.60
C PRO A 99 -16.00 0.70 10.00
N ILE A 100 -14.74 1.11 10.07
CA ILE A 100 -13.97 1.24 11.30
C ILE A 100 -14.01 2.72 11.72
N THR A 101 -14.47 2.98 12.93
CA THR A 101 -14.39 4.33 13.52
C THR A 101 -12.94 4.68 13.81
N LEU A 102 -12.47 5.77 13.21
CA LEU A 102 -11.22 6.45 13.51
C LEU A 102 -11.51 7.53 14.54
N ASP A 103 -11.18 7.25 15.80
CA ASP A 103 -11.29 8.19 16.91
C ASP A 103 -10.20 9.30 16.82
N ALA A 104 -10.01 10.02 17.93
CA ALA A 104 -8.98 11.06 18.03
C ALA A 104 -7.55 10.49 18.10
N GLN A 105 -7.38 9.17 18.21
CA GLN A 105 -6.05 8.55 18.31
C GLN A 105 -5.32 8.59 16.97
N ARG A 106 -3.99 8.71 17.07
CA ARG A 106 -3.13 8.69 15.90
C ARG A 106 -3.10 7.28 15.29
N SER A 107 -3.20 7.19 13.98
CA SER A 107 -3.31 5.91 13.28
C SER A 107 -2.45 5.87 12.02
N LEU A 108 -1.75 4.75 11.81
CA LEU A 108 -1.12 4.39 10.54
C LEU A 108 -2.05 3.42 9.79
N ILE A 109 -2.39 3.74 8.55
CA ILE A 109 -3.42 3.04 7.79
C ILE A 109 -2.85 2.60 6.44
N ASN A 110 -2.87 1.29 6.19
CA ASN A 110 -2.52 0.70 4.91
C ASN A 110 -3.78 0.23 4.18
N PRO A 111 -4.12 0.73 2.99
CA PRO A 111 -5.29 0.30 2.24
C PRO A 111 -5.10 -1.08 1.57
N GLY A 112 -3.90 -1.65 1.64
CA GLY A 112 -3.50 -2.83 0.89
C GLY A 112 -2.97 -2.45 -0.50
N SER A 113 -3.19 -3.32 -1.49
CA SER A 113 -2.76 -3.08 -2.87
C SER A 113 -3.89 -3.33 -3.85
N VAL A 114 -4.03 -2.42 -4.81
CA VAL A 114 -4.99 -2.54 -5.92
C VAL A 114 -4.52 -3.60 -6.91
N GLY A 115 -3.26 -3.52 -7.36
CA GLY A 115 -2.76 -4.35 -8.47
C GLY A 115 -2.03 -5.62 -8.06
N GLN A 116 -1.60 -5.76 -6.80
CA GLN A 116 -0.89 -6.95 -6.32
C GLN A 116 -1.08 -7.14 -4.80
N PRO A 117 -2.29 -7.50 -4.31
CA PRO A 117 -2.49 -7.88 -2.91
C PRO A 117 -1.52 -9.00 -2.49
N ARG A 118 -1.09 -9.02 -1.22
CA ARG A 118 -0.13 -10.02 -0.69
C ARG A 118 -0.63 -10.80 0.53
N ASP A 119 -1.93 -10.70 0.80
CA ASP A 119 -2.57 -11.26 1.99
C ASP A 119 -3.31 -12.59 1.73
N GLY A 120 -3.07 -13.22 0.58
CA GLY A 120 -3.74 -14.46 0.17
C GLY A 120 -5.14 -14.24 -0.43
N ASN A 121 -5.62 -12.99 -0.51
CA ASN A 121 -6.87 -12.65 -1.19
C ASN A 121 -6.55 -11.96 -2.52
N PRO A 122 -6.90 -12.55 -3.68
CA PRO A 122 -6.52 -11.99 -4.98
C PRO A 122 -7.35 -10.77 -5.39
N LEU A 123 -8.41 -10.40 -4.64
CA LEU A 123 -9.21 -9.22 -4.93
C LEU A 123 -8.43 -7.93 -4.64
N ALA A 124 -8.54 -6.97 -5.55
CA ALA A 124 -7.94 -5.65 -5.41
C ALA A 124 -8.41 -5.00 -4.09
N SER A 125 -7.47 -4.41 -3.34
CA SER A 125 -7.72 -3.80 -2.04
C SER A 125 -7.60 -2.28 -2.12
N TYR A 126 -8.56 -1.59 -1.52
CA TYR A 126 -8.50 -0.15 -1.28
C TYR A 126 -9.28 0.23 -0.02
N LEU A 127 -9.16 1.49 0.39
CA LEU A 127 -9.87 2.05 1.53
C LEU A 127 -10.67 3.28 1.09
N VAL A 128 -11.90 3.40 1.58
CA VAL A 128 -12.63 4.67 1.57
C VAL A 128 -12.46 5.31 2.94
N LEU A 129 -11.90 6.51 2.96
CA LEU A 129 -11.71 7.31 4.17
C LEU A 129 -12.67 8.49 4.15
N ASP A 130 -13.60 8.52 5.10
CA ASP A 130 -14.40 9.69 5.43
C ASP A 130 -13.73 10.40 6.61
N SER A 131 -12.98 11.46 6.30
CA SER A 131 -12.24 12.23 7.29
C SER A 131 -13.14 13.08 8.20
N GLU A 132 -14.33 13.46 7.73
CA GLU A 132 -15.29 14.27 8.49
C GLU A 132 -16.06 13.41 9.49
N ALA A 133 -16.57 12.26 9.05
CA ALA A 133 -17.26 11.31 9.92
C ALA A 133 -16.30 10.44 10.76
N GLY A 134 -15.00 10.45 10.42
CA GLY A 134 -14.00 9.61 11.07
C GLY A 134 -14.24 8.13 10.81
N LEU A 135 -14.49 7.74 9.57
CA LEU A 135 -14.78 6.36 9.18
C LEU A 135 -13.79 5.86 8.12
N ALA A 136 -13.29 4.64 8.31
CA ALA A 136 -12.44 3.95 7.36
C ALA A 136 -13.09 2.62 6.94
N GLU A 137 -13.35 2.44 5.65
CA GLU A 137 -13.99 1.24 5.12
C GLU A 137 -13.07 0.53 4.13
N PHE A 138 -12.62 -0.67 4.49
CA PHE A 138 -11.83 -1.52 3.59
C PHE A 138 -12.74 -2.17 2.54
N ARG A 139 -12.35 -2.05 1.28
CA ARG A 139 -13.10 -2.61 0.16
C ARG A 139 -12.24 -3.58 -0.65
N ARG A 140 -12.92 -4.61 -1.16
CA ARG A 140 -12.37 -5.59 -2.08
C ARG A 140 -13.22 -5.62 -3.33
N VAL A 141 -12.56 -5.57 -4.49
CA VAL A 141 -13.25 -5.61 -5.78
C VAL A 141 -12.60 -6.65 -6.69
N PRO A 142 -13.39 -7.53 -7.33
CA PRO A 142 -12.87 -8.43 -8.35
C PRO A 142 -12.44 -7.63 -9.58
N TYR A 143 -11.44 -8.17 -10.28
CA TYR A 143 -10.99 -7.66 -11.56
C TYR A 143 -10.58 -8.84 -12.45
N GLU A 144 -10.40 -8.57 -13.74
CA GLU A 144 -10.03 -9.58 -14.74
C GLU A 144 -8.55 -10.00 -14.58
N ILE A 145 -8.28 -10.84 -13.56
CA ILE A 145 -6.93 -11.38 -13.27
C ILE A 145 -6.39 -12.13 -14.49
N ALA A 146 -7.22 -12.98 -15.11
CA ALA A 146 -6.81 -13.79 -16.26
C ALA A 146 -6.38 -12.92 -17.46
N LEU A 147 -7.09 -11.81 -17.70
CA LEU A 147 -6.72 -10.84 -18.72
C LEU A 147 -5.40 -10.14 -18.39
N THR A 148 -5.24 -9.67 -17.15
CA THR A 148 -3.99 -9.04 -16.68
C THR A 148 -2.81 -10.00 -16.85
N GLN A 149 -2.97 -11.26 -16.45
CA GLN A 149 -1.97 -12.29 -16.62
C GLN A 149 -1.64 -12.57 -18.09
N GLN A 150 -2.62 -12.50 -18.99
CA GLN A 150 -2.38 -12.63 -20.43
C GLN A 150 -1.54 -11.48 -20.95
N LEU A 151 -1.89 -10.23 -20.62
CA LEU A 151 -1.12 -9.05 -21.01
C LEU A 151 0.33 -9.11 -20.50
N MET A 152 0.53 -9.61 -19.28
CA MET A 152 1.87 -9.82 -18.74
C MET A 152 2.66 -10.92 -19.48
N ARG A 153 1.99 -11.99 -19.94
CA ARG A 153 2.60 -13.04 -20.76
C ARG A 153 3.00 -12.51 -22.13
N ASP A 154 2.15 -11.70 -22.76
CA ASP A 154 2.38 -11.15 -24.11
C ASP A 154 3.66 -10.29 -24.17
N VAL A 155 4.01 -9.67 -23.05
CA VAL A 155 5.25 -8.88 -22.90
C VAL A 155 6.37 -9.61 -22.17
N HIS A 156 6.23 -10.93 -21.98
CA HIS A 156 7.24 -11.84 -21.44
C HIS A 156 7.73 -11.49 -20.03
N LEU A 157 6.85 -11.01 -19.14
CA LEU A 157 7.20 -10.82 -17.73
C LEU A 157 7.47 -12.17 -17.03
N PRO A 158 8.29 -12.18 -15.95
CA PRO A 158 8.62 -13.40 -15.22
C PRO A 158 7.37 -14.15 -14.76
N ARG A 159 7.35 -15.46 -15.02
CA ARG A 159 6.21 -16.37 -14.74
C ARG A 159 5.68 -16.24 -13.31
N TRP A 160 6.57 -16.16 -12.32
CA TRP A 160 6.17 -16.02 -10.92
C TRP A 160 5.37 -14.73 -10.65
N LEU A 161 5.73 -13.61 -11.30
CA LEU A 161 4.99 -12.34 -11.15
C LEU A 161 3.58 -12.40 -11.74
N ILE A 162 3.37 -13.25 -12.74
CA ILE A 162 2.09 -13.46 -13.41
C ILE A 162 1.19 -14.33 -12.51
N GLU A 163 1.70 -15.50 -12.10
CA GLU A 163 0.92 -16.50 -11.37
C GLU A 163 0.52 -16.03 -9.96
N ARG A 164 1.36 -15.22 -9.30
CA ARG A 164 1.09 -14.72 -7.94
C ARG A 164 -0.15 -13.84 -7.84
N LEU A 165 -0.62 -13.22 -8.94
CA LEU A 165 -1.84 -12.40 -8.92
C LEU A 165 -3.06 -13.21 -8.50
N SER A 166 -3.23 -14.41 -9.05
CA SER A 166 -4.31 -15.34 -8.69
C SER A 166 -4.20 -15.89 -7.26
N LEU A 167 -3.04 -15.76 -6.63
CA LEU A 167 -2.78 -16.24 -5.26
C LEU A 167 -2.90 -15.13 -4.21
N GLY A 168 -3.00 -13.85 -4.63
CA GLY A 168 -2.89 -12.72 -3.72
C GLY A 168 -1.54 -12.73 -2.99
N ARG A 169 -0.43 -12.90 -3.72
CA ARG A 169 0.93 -13.01 -3.17
C ARG A 169 1.88 -11.99 -3.72
#